data_AF-A0A838MTV1-F1
#
_entry.id   AF-A0A838MTV1-F1
#
_cell.length_a   1.000
_cell.length_b   1.000
_cell.length_c   1.000
_cell.angle_alpha   90.00
_cell.angle_beta   90.00
_cell.angle_gamma   90.00
#
_symmetry.space_group_name_H-M   'P 1'
#
loop_
_entity.id
_entity.type
_entity.pdbx_description
1 polymer ?
#
loop_
_entity_poly.entity_id
_entity_poly.type
_entity_poly.pdbx_seq_one_letter_code
_entity_poly.pdbx_strand_id
1 'polypeptide(L)' 'TKPQLEIFNDDVKCAHGATVGQLEEEELFYLASRGLHPELARNLLTYGFAEELVEKIKIESIKKQLDEAILNRLHARLEA' A
#
# COMPACT_ATOMS: atom_id res chain seq x y z
N THR A 1 4.44 -1.00 -15.93
CA THR A 1 4.13 -2.44 -15.74
C THR A 1 3.91 -3.07 -17.11
N LYS A 2 4.38 -4.30 -17.35
CA LYS A 2 4.22 -5.06 -18.61
C LYS A 2 3.83 -6.51 -18.28
N PRO A 3 2.55 -6.79 -18.00
CA PRO A 3 2.13 -8.15 -17.68
C PRO A 3 2.03 -9.01 -18.94
N GLN A 4 2.41 -10.28 -18.82
CA GLN A 4 2.37 -11.26 -19.91
C GLN A 4 1.92 -12.61 -19.35
N LEU A 5 1.10 -13.34 -20.11
CA LEU A 5 0.64 -14.69 -19.80
C LEU A 5 0.87 -15.57 -21.03
N GLU A 6 1.58 -16.68 -20.86
CA GLU A 6 1.74 -17.72 -21.87
C GLU A 6 0.97 -18.96 -21.39
N ILE A 7 -0.12 -19.31 -22.08
CA ILE A 7 -1.04 -20.38 -21.68
C ILE A 7 -1.05 -21.44 -22.78
N PHE A 8 -0.65 -22.66 -22.42
CA PHE A 8 -0.54 -23.80 -23.33
C PHE A 8 -1.58 -24.91 -23.07
N ASN A 9 -2.52 -24.68 -22.16
CA ASN A 9 -3.53 -25.65 -21.76
C ASN A 9 -4.94 -25.08 -21.98
N ASP A 10 -5.89 -25.95 -22.34
CA ASP A 10 -7.18 -25.54 -22.91
C ASP A 10 -8.26 -25.33 -21.84
N ASP A 11 -8.14 -25.97 -20.68
CA ASP A 11 -9.10 -25.86 -19.58
C ASP A 11 -8.53 -25.08 -18.39
N VAL A 12 -8.32 -23.77 -18.58
CA VAL A 12 -7.84 -22.87 -17.53
C VAL A 12 -8.62 -21.56 -17.48
N LYS A 13 -8.65 -20.95 -16.29
CA LYS A 13 -9.09 -19.57 -16.10
C LYS A 13 -7.92 -18.74 -15.61
N CYS A 14 -7.51 -17.75 -16.42
CA CYS A 14 -6.42 -16.86 -16.10
C CYS A 14 -6.87 -15.41 -16.24
N ALA A 15 -6.52 -14.58 -15.25
CA ALA A 15 -6.77 -13.15 -15.27
C ALA A 15 -5.54 -12.42 -14.74
N HIS A 16 -5.29 -11.23 -15.28
CA HIS A 16 -4.30 -10.30 -14.76
C HIS A 16 -4.92 -8.91 -14.72
N GLY A 17 -4.60 -8.14 -13.68
CA GLY A 17 -4.97 -6.75 -13.54
C GLY A 17 -3.79 -5.94 -13.04
N ALA A 18 -3.61 -4.75 -13.60
CA ALA A 18 -2.65 -3.77 -13.12
C ALA A 18 -3.31 -2.40 -13.17
N THR A 19 -3.27 -1.67 -12.06
CA THR A 19 -3.75 -0.29 -11.97
C THR A 19 -2.58 0.64 -11.67
N VAL A 20 -2.72 1.88 -12.12
CA VAL A 20 -1.81 2.99 -11.79
C VAL A 20 -2.71 4.16 -11.42
N GLY A 21 -2.43 4.79 -10.29
CA GLY A 21 -3.20 5.91 -9.78
C GLY A 21 -2.33 6.84 -8.94
N GLN A 22 -2.91 7.95 -8.55
CA GLN A 22 -2.38 8.86 -7.52
C GLN A 22 -3.28 8.78 -6.30
N LEU A 23 -2.84 9.34 -5.17
CA LEU A 23 -3.73 9.52 -4.02
C LEU A 23 -4.85 10.49 -4.40
N GLU A 24 -6.08 10.16 -3.98
CA GLU A 24 -7.25 10.98 -4.29
C GLU A 24 -7.21 12.30 -3.50
N GLU A 25 -7.40 13.42 -4.20
CA GLU A 25 -7.36 14.75 -3.56
C GLU A 25 -8.45 14.92 -2.50
N GLU A 26 -9.61 14.29 -2.69
CA GLU A 26 -10.71 14.32 -1.73
C GLU A 26 -10.35 13.61 -0.41
N GLU A 27 -9.64 12.48 -0.47
CA GLU A 27 -9.17 11.76 0.72
C GLU A 27 -8.12 12.59 1.48
N LEU A 28 -7.20 13.20 0.75
CA LEU A 28 -6.20 14.11 1.32
C LEU A 28 -6.86 15.34 1.96
N PHE A 29 -7.83 15.95 1.28
CA PHE A 29 -8.60 17.07 1.80
C PHE A 29 -9.39 16.67 3.05
N TYR A 30 -10.02 15.49 3.03
CA TYR A 30 -10.76 14.97 4.16
C TYR A 30 -9.87 14.84 5.40
N LEU A 31 -8.70 14.21 5.28
CA LEU A 31 -7.73 14.08 6.38
C LEU A 31 -7.21 15.44 6.85
N ALA A 32 -6.88 16.35 5.91
CA ALA A 32 -6.44 17.71 6.26
C ALA A 32 -7.53 18.50 7.00
N SER A 33 -8.80 18.35 6.63
CA SER A 33 -9.93 19.00 7.31
C SER A 33 -10.11 18.53 8.77
N ARG A 34 -9.57 17.36 9.09
CA ARG A 34 -9.51 16.81 10.46
C ARG A 34 -8.24 17.21 11.22
N GLY A 35 -7.42 18.10 10.65
CA GLY A 35 -6.23 18.64 11.29
C GLY A 35 -4.95 17.84 11.05
N LEU A 36 -4.95 16.85 10.15
CA LEU A 36 -3.72 16.14 9.80
C LEU A 36 -2.83 17.03 8.93
N HIS A 37 -1.54 17.06 9.25
CA HIS A 37 -0.54 17.68 8.37
C HIS A 37 -0.56 16.99 7.00
N PRO A 38 -0.45 17.72 5.87
CA PRO A 38 -0.56 17.12 4.54
C PRO A 38 0.41 15.95 4.28
N GLU A 39 1.60 16.01 4.88
CA GLU A 39 2.58 14.92 4.80
C GLU A 39 2.14 13.69 5.58
N LEU A 40 1.59 13.88 6.79
CA LEU A 40 1.05 12.78 7.59
C LEU A 40 -0.15 12.13 6.89
N ALA A 41 -1.03 12.92 6.28
CA ALA A 41 -2.18 12.41 5.52
C ALA A 41 -1.74 11.53 4.33
N ARG A 42 -0.76 11.98 3.55
CA ARG A 42 -0.18 11.18 2.44
C ARG A 42 0.45 9.89 2.95
N ASN A 43 1.22 9.98 4.02
CA ASN A 43 1.89 8.82 4.61
C ASN A 43 0.90 7.81 5.16
N LEU A 44 -0.20 8.27 5.78
CA LEU A 44 -1.26 7.42 6.30
C LEU A 44 -1.95 6.63 5.17
N LEU A 45 -2.36 7.31 4.10
CA LEU A 45 -3.00 6.64 2.96
C LEU A 45 -2.04 5.66 2.26
N THR A 46 -0.76 6.04 2.12
CA THR A 46 0.26 5.18 1.53
C THR A 46 0.55 3.96 2.40
N TYR A 47 0.60 4.13 3.73
CA TYR A 47 0.78 3.04 4.66
C TYR A 47 -0.41 2.08 4.63
N GLY A 48 -1.66 2.59 4.68
CA GLY A 48 -2.86 1.74 4.61
C GLY A 48 -2.93 0.91 3.32
N PHE A 49 -2.48 1.47 2.19
CA PHE A 49 -2.34 0.70 0.95
C PHE A 49 -1.32 -0.45 1.06
N ALA A 50 -0.18 -0.21 1.71
CA ALA A 50 0.84 -1.24 1.90
C ALA A 50 0.48 -2.27 2.99
N GLU A 51 -0.24 -1.86 4.03
CA GLU A 51 -0.63 -2.65 5.18
C GLU A 51 -1.42 -3.91 4.77
N GLU A 52 -2.30 -3.80 3.75
CA GLU A 52 -3.06 -4.94 3.21
C GLU A 52 -2.16 -6.11 2.75
N LEU A 53 -0.93 -5.80 2.29
CA LEU A 53 0.07 -6.81 1.94
C LEU A 53 0.85 -7.28 3.16
N VAL A 54 1.20 -6.37 4.06
CA VAL A 54 1.97 -6.67 5.28
C VAL A 54 1.18 -7.63 6.19
N GLU A 55 -0.14 -7.43 6.33
CA GLU A 55 -1.01 -8.28 7.15
C GLU A 55 -1.08 -9.74 6.69
N LYS A 56 -0.77 -10.02 5.41
CA LYS A 56 -0.75 -11.39 4.87
C LYS A 56 0.49 -12.17 5.33
N ILE A 57 1.49 -11.51 5.91
CA ILE A 57 2.71 -12.13 6.42
C ILE A 57 2.42 -12.80 7.77
N LYS A 58 2.54 -14.13 7.81
CA LYS A 58 2.25 -14.93 9.03
C LYS A 58 3.39 -14.94 10.05
N ILE A 59 4.60 -14.59 9.63
CA ILE A 59 5.78 -14.60 10.48
C ILE A 59 5.92 -13.23 11.13
N GLU A 60 5.59 -13.14 12.41
CA GLU A 60 5.50 -11.87 13.15
C GLU A 60 6.81 -11.06 13.11
N SER A 61 7.96 -11.73 13.20
CA SER A 61 9.26 -11.05 13.13
C SER A 61 9.50 -10.37 11.77
N ILE A 62 9.05 -11.00 10.68
CA ILE A 62 9.15 -10.43 9.33
C ILE A 62 8.14 -9.31 9.16
N LYS A 63 6.91 -9.50 9.66
CA LYS A 63 5.86 -8.47 9.64
C LYS A 63 6.37 -7.18 10.27
N LYS A 64 6.90 -7.27 11.49
CA LYS A 64 7.46 -6.13 12.22
C LYS A 64 8.62 -5.45 11.49
N GLN A 65 9.54 -6.23 10.93
CA GLN A 65 10.65 -5.68 10.13
C GLN A 65 10.16 -4.91 8.90
N LEU A 66 9.10 -5.41 8.26
CA LEU A 66 8.53 -4.78 7.08
C LEU A 66 7.77 -3.49 7.44
N ASP A 67 7.01 -3.49 8.53
CA ASP A 67 6.37 -2.28 9.07
C ASP A 67 7.40 -1.18 9.34
N GLU A 68 8.48 -1.51 10.06
CA GLU A 68 9.59 -0.57 10.32
C GLU A 68 10.22 -0.07 9.02
N ALA A 69 10.46 -0.95 8.05
CA ALA A 69 11.04 -0.57 6.76
C ALA A 69 10.13 0.38 5.95
N ILE A 70 8.81 0.14 5.96
CA ILE A 70 7.83 1.00 5.28
C ILE A 70 7.77 2.37 5.95
N LEU A 71 7.63 2.43 7.27
CA LEU A 71 7.56 3.68 8.03
C LEU A 71 8.82 4.53 7.83
N ASN A 72 9.99 3.90 7.87
CA ASN A 72 11.26 4.56 7.57
C ASN A 72 11.31 5.12 6.15
N ARG A 73 10.78 4.40 5.16
CA ARG A 73 10.75 4.87 3.76
C ARG A 73 9.79 6.06 3.57
N LEU A 74 8.71 6.11 4.32
CA LEU A 74 7.74 7.21 4.29
C LEU A 74 8.20 8.44 5.09
N HIS A 75 9.34 8.35 5.80
CA HIS A 75 9.77 9.34 6.80
C HIS A 75 8.68 9.61 7.86
N ALA A 76 7.77 8.66 8.05
CA ALA A 76 6.70 8.75 9.00
C ALA A 76 7.22 8.24 10.35
N ARG A 77 7.50 9.15 11.29
CA ARG A 77 7.51 8.77 12.70
C ARG A 77 6.07 8.73 13.17
N LEU A 78 5.57 7.52 13.43
CA LEU A 78 4.43 7.36 14.32
C LEU A 78 4.95 7.69 15.73
N GLU A 79 4.90 8.97 16.10
CA GLU A 79 5.04 9.33 17.51
C GLU A 79 3.76 8.88 18.22
N ALA A 80 3.92 7.92 19.12
CA ALA A 80 2.88 7.43 20.02
C ALA A 80 2.69 8.39 21.20
#